data_AF-A0A0F9LY77-F1
#
_entry.id   AF-A0A0F9LY77-F1
#
_cell.length_a   1.000
_cell.length_b   1.000
_cell.length_c   1.000
_cell.angle_alpha   90.00
_cell.angle_beta   90.00
_cell.angle_gamma   90.00
#
_symmetry.space_group_name_H-M   'P 1'
#
loop_
_entity.id
_entity.type
_entity.pdbx_description
1 polymer ?
#
loop_
_entity_poly.entity_id
_entity_poly.type
_entity_poly.pdbx_seq_one_letter_code
_entity_poly.pdbx_strand_id
1 'polypeptide(L)'
;MSSDPQERARVRSRIGKLIMEFFAIVKNHEWIVKQTFHMQELLQFVEEGVSGKVAPDSPGRILRQLRQQRLLNYEVVSRRQSLYRVLPVERPAEQAELFGARAS
;
A
#
# COMPACT_ATOMS: atom_id res chain seq x y z
N MET A 1 -9.70 10.92 -29.21
CA MET A 1 -10.35 9.82 -28.47
C MET A 1 -9.28 9.16 -27.61
N SER A 2 -9.15 9.60 -26.35
CA SER A 2 -8.09 9.11 -25.47
C SER A 2 -8.50 7.78 -24.85
N SER A 3 -7.57 6.83 -24.92
CA SER A 3 -7.78 5.42 -24.67
C SER A 3 -8.07 5.11 -23.19
N ASP A 4 -9.33 4.80 -22.90
CA ASP A 4 -9.86 4.33 -21.61
C ASP A 4 -8.95 3.27 -20.90
N PRO A 5 -8.29 2.32 -21.60
CA PRO A 5 -7.38 1.37 -20.94
C PRO A 5 -6.08 1.99 -20.39
N GLN A 6 -5.49 2.98 -21.09
CA GLN A 6 -4.23 3.60 -20.67
C GLN A 6 -4.44 4.52 -19.47
N GLU A 7 -5.55 5.23 -19.42
CA GLU A 7 -5.91 6.08 -18.30
C GLU A 7 -6.18 5.24 -17.04
N ARG A 8 -6.95 4.16 -17.17
CA ARG A 8 -7.16 3.20 -16.06
C ARG A 8 -5.85 2.58 -15.56
N ALA A 9 -4.93 2.24 -16.46
CA ALA A 9 -3.62 1.70 -16.07
C ALA A 9 -2.80 2.71 -15.27
N ARG A 10 -2.80 3.99 -15.69
CA ARG A 10 -2.12 5.08 -14.97
C ARG A 10 -2.72 5.33 -13.60
N VAL A 11 -4.05 5.37 -13.50
CA VAL A 11 -4.77 5.54 -12.22
C VAL A 11 -4.45 4.39 -11.27
N ARG A 12 -4.48 3.14 -11.75
CA ARG A 12 -4.11 1.96 -10.94
C ARG A 12 -2.67 2.03 -10.43
N SER A 13 -1.73 2.43 -11.28
CA SER A 13 -0.32 2.62 -10.91
C SER A 13 -0.17 3.72 -9.85
N ARG A 14 -0.88 4.85 -10.03
CA ARG A 14 -0.88 5.97 -9.08
C ARG A 14 -1.42 5.58 -7.70
N ILE A 15 -2.57 4.89 -7.67
CA ILE A 15 -3.14 4.38 -6.42
C ILE A 15 -2.18 3.41 -5.73
N GLY A 16 -1.54 2.50 -6.49
CA GLY A 16 -0.55 1.59 -5.94
C GLY A 16 0.62 2.32 -5.29
N LYS A 17 1.13 3.37 -5.93
CA LYS A 17 2.18 4.23 -5.37
C LYS A 17 1.74 4.92 -4.07
N LEU A 18 0.55 5.50 -4.05
CA LEU A 18 0.00 6.17 -2.85
C LEU A 18 -0.18 5.20 -1.67
N ILE A 19 -0.64 3.97 -1.94
CA ILE A 19 -0.76 2.93 -0.89
C ILE A 19 0.62 2.60 -0.31
N MET A 20 1.64 2.46 -1.14
CA MET A 20 3.01 2.19 -0.68
C MET A 20 3.58 3.36 0.14
N GLU A 21 3.33 4.59 -0.29
CA GLU A 21 3.72 5.81 0.46
C GLU A 21 3.03 5.86 1.82
N PHE A 22 1.72 5.61 1.87
CA PHE A 22 0.98 5.52 3.12
C PHE A 22 1.56 4.47 4.09
N PHE A 23 1.89 3.28 3.57
CA PHE A 23 2.54 2.23 4.38
C PHE A 23 3.91 2.66 4.92
N ALA A 24 4.69 3.42 4.15
CA ALA A 24 5.96 3.96 4.59
C ALA A 24 5.78 5.00 5.71
N ILE A 25 4.77 5.88 5.58
CA ILE A 25 4.40 6.84 6.62
C ILE A 25 4.03 6.10 7.92
N VAL A 26 3.12 5.12 7.84
CA VAL A 26 2.67 4.34 9.01
C VAL A 26 3.82 3.61 9.71
N LYS A 27 4.81 3.11 8.94
CA LYS A 27 6.00 2.45 9.51
C LYS A 27 6.94 3.42 10.21
N ASN A 28 7.14 4.60 9.64
CA ASN A 28 8.15 5.57 10.09
C ASN A 28 7.62 6.56 11.13
N HIS A 29 6.30 6.67 11.31
CA HIS A 29 5.71 7.54 12.32
C HIS A 29 5.79 6.91 13.71
N GLU A 30 6.69 7.45 14.53
CA GLU A 30 6.96 7.07 15.92
C GLU A 30 5.70 7.15 16.82
N TRP A 31 4.75 8.02 16.47
CA TRP A 31 3.51 8.29 17.19
C TRP A 31 2.37 7.31 16.86
N ILE A 32 2.50 6.51 15.80
CA ILE A 32 1.50 5.50 15.45
C ILE A 32 1.78 4.25 16.28
N VAL A 33 1.09 4.17 17.41
CA VAL A 33 1.14 3.02 18.33
C VAL A 33 0.94 1.73 17.53
N LYS A 34 1.93 0.83 17.55
CA LYS A 34 1.91 -0.51 16.92
C LYS A 34 1.81 -0.52 15.38
N GLN A 35 2.15 0.57 14.68
CA GLN A 35 2.13 0.63 13.20
C GLN A 35 0.76 0.22 12.61
N THR A 36 -0.31 0.66 13.27
CA THR A 36 -1.69 0.38 12.87
C THR A 36 -2.33 1.53 12.10
N PHE A 37 -3.30 1.20 11.26
CA PHE A 37 -4.12 2.18 10.55
C PHE A 37 -5.54 1.64 10.35
N HIS A 38 -6.50 2.54 10.17
CA HIS A 38 -7.86 2.23 9.76
C HIS A 38 -7.99 2.25 8.24
N MET A 39 -8.79 1.34 7.68
CA MET A 39 -9.03 1.31 6.22
C MET A 39 -9.53 2.66 5.68
N GLN A 40 -10.34 3.37 6.47
CA GLN A 40 -10.86 4.68 6.08
C GLN A 40 -9.75 5.72 5.90
N GLU A 41 -8.70 5.70 6.73
CA GLU A 41 -7.54 6.59 6.62
C GLU A 41 -6.79 6.34 5.31
N LEU A 42 -6.60 5.06 4.95
CA LEU A 42 -5.99 4.70 3.66
C LEU A 42 -6.85 5.19 2.48
N LEU A 43 -8.16 5.00 2.55
CA LEU A 43 -9.08 5.43 1.49
C LEU A 43 -9.02 6.94 1.30
N GLN A 44 -9.07 7.70 2.40
CA GLN A 44 -8.99 9.15 2.38
C GLN A 44 -7.65 9.63 1.80
N PHE A 45 -6.53 9.06 2.25
CA PHE A 45 -5.21 9.42 1.73
C PHE A 45 -5.09 9.19 0.21
N VAL A 46 -5.64 8.08 -0.28
CA VAL A 46 -5.66 7.79 -1.73
C VAL A 46 -6.57 8.75 -2.48
N GLU A 47 -7.76 9.05 -1.96
CA GLU A 47 -8.71 9.98 -2.59
C GLU A 47 -8.10 11.38 -2.74
N GLU A 48 -7.46 11.89 -1.68
CA GLU A 48 -6.75 13.16 -1.68
C GLU A 48 -5.60 13.16 -2.70
N GLY A 49 -4.83 12.06 -2.80
CA GLY A 49 -3.64 11.96 -3.66
C GLY A 49 -3.90 11.77 -5.16
N VAL A 50 -5.12 11.38 -5.57
CA VAL A 50 -5.47 11.17 -7.00
C VAL A 50 -6.20 12.37 -7.60
N SER A 51 -6.65 13.34 -6.78
CA SER A 51 -7.35 14.56 -7.23
C SER A 51 -8.50 14.27 -8.21
N GLY A 52 -9.29 13.23 -7.94
CA GLY A 52 -10.39 12.77 -8.79
C GLY A 52 -11.20 11.64 -8.16
N LYS A 53 -12.36 11.29 -8.74
CA LYS A 53 -13.22 10.21 -8.23
C LYS A 53 -12.56 8.86 -8.45
N VAL A 54 -11.95 8.31 -7.41
CA VAL A 54 -11.55 6.90 -7.36
C VAL A 54 -12.79 6.06 -7.07
N ALA A 55 -13.04 5.01 -7.86
CA ALA A 55 -14.12 4.09 -7.54
C ALA A 55 -13.88 3.45 -6.15
N PRO A 56 -14.88 3.40 -5.26
CA PRO A 56 -14.70 3.11 -3.82
C PRO A 56 -13.96 1.80 -3.53
N ASP A 57 -14.10 0.82 -4.41
CA ASP A 57 -13.57 -0.54 -4.24
C ASP A 57 -12.12 -0.69 -4.78
N SER A 58 -11.62 0.30 -5.50
CA SER A 58 -10.32 0.24 -6.20
C SER A 58 -9.12 0.18 -5.24
N PRO A 59 -9.03 1.02 -4.18
CA PRO A 59 -7.88 0.96 -3.28
C PRO A 59 -7.81 -0.37 -2.53
N GLY A 60 -8.94 -0.94 -2.11
CA GLY A 60 -8.99 -2.25 -1.45
C GLY A 60 -8.52 -3.40 -2.33
N ARG A 61 -8.89 -3.38 -3.62
CA ARG A 61 -8.41 -4.38 -4.60
C ARG A 61 -6.92 -4.25 -4.85
N ILE A 62 -6.42 -3.03 -5.03
CA ILE A 62 -4.99 -2.77 -5.28
C ILE A 62 -4.17 -3.12 -4.04
N LEU A 63 -4.64 -2.81 -2.83
CA LEU A 63 -4.00 -3.21 -1.58
C LEU A 63 -3.81 -4.74 -1.50
N ARG A 64 -4.86 -5.51 -1.81
CA ARG A 64 -4.78 -6.98 -1.84
C ARG A 64 -3.82 -7.48 -2.91
N GLN A 65 -3.83 -6.87 -4.10
CA GLN A 65 -2.90 -7.20 -5.18
C GLN A 65 -1.44 -6.96 -4.75
N LEU A 66 -1.13 -5.80 -4.16
CA LEU A 66 0.22 -5.47 -3.70
C LEU A 66 0.69 -6.45 -2.62
N ARG A 67 -0.20 -6.90 -1.74
CA ARG A 67 0.10 -7.97 -0.78
C ARG A 67 0.38 -9.31 -1.45
N GLN A 68 -0.42 -9.71 -2.45
CA GLN A 68 -0.19 -10.94 -3.22
C GLN A 68 1.14 -10.91 -3.98
N GLN A 69 1.53 -9.73 -4.46
CA GLN A 69 2.83 -9.48 -5.10
C GLN A 69 3.98 -9.36 -4.08
N ARG A 70 3.70 -9.53 -2.78
CA ARG A 70 4.67 -9.39 -1.68
C ARG A 70 5.39 -8.03 -1.66
N LEU A 71 4.75 -6.98 -2.15
CA LEU A 71 5.30 -5.61 -2.10
C LEU A 71 5.04 -4.93 -0.75
N LEU A 72 3.96 -5.34 -0.08
CA LEU A 72 3.60 -4.92 1.27
C LEU A 72 3.01 -6.10 2.04
N ASN A 73 2.92 -5.99 3.36
CA ASN A 73 2.30 -6.99 4.21
C ASN A 73 1.52 -6.34 5.35
N TYR A 74 0.42 -6.97 5.77
CA TYR A 74 -0.43 -6.49 6.85
C TYR A 74 -1.28 -7.60 7.45
N GLU A 75 -1.70 -7.42 8.70
CA GLU A 75 -2.73 -8.22 9.35
C GLU A 75 -3.98 -7.38 9.65
N VAL A 76 -5.13 -8.04 9.78
CA VAL A 76 -6.37 -7.41 10.22
C VAL A 76 -6.49 -7.61 11.72
N VAL A 77 -6.30 -6.54 12.49
CA VAL A 77 -6.36 -6.57 13.95
C VAL A 77 -7.81 -6.61 14.43
N SER A 78 -8.70 -5.83 13.78
CA SER A 78 -10.12 -5.82 14.10
C SER A 78 -10.95 -5.59 12.84
N ARG A 79 -11.75 -6.58 12.45
CA ARG A 79 -12.65 -6.47 11.30
C ARG A 79 -13.76 -5.45 11.53
N ARG A 80 -14.32 -5.41 12.75
CA ARG A 80 -15.39 -4.48 13.12
C ARG A 80 -14.94 -3.01 13.01
N GLN A 81 -13.71 -2.73 13.40
CA GLN A 81 -13.14 -1.38 13.37
C GLN A 81 -12.39 -1.09 12.06
N SER A 82 -12.35 -2.06 11.14
CA SER A 82 -11.48 -2.01 9.96
C SER A 82 -10.05 -1.57 10.32
N LEU A 83 -9.51 -2.14 11.39
CA LEU A 83 -8.18 -1.83 11.93
C LEU A 83 -7.17 -2.85 11.40
N TYR A 84 -6.09 -2.33 10.83
CA TYR A 84 -5.03 -3.08 10.20
C TYR A 84 -3.71 -2.77 10.88
N ARG A 85 -2.77 -3.72 10.86
CA ARG A 85 -1.38 -3.49 11.27
C ARG A 85 -0.46 -3.77 10.11
N VAL A 86 0.46 -2.85 9.87
CA VAL A 86 1.53 -3.04 8.88
C VAL A 86 2.54 -4.05 9.43
N LEU A 87 2.92 -5.00 8.58
CA LEU A 87 3.93 -6.01 8.92
C LEU A 87 5.18 -5.84 8.03
N PRO A 88 6.34 -6.35 8.48
CA PRO A 88 7.48 -6.54 7.60
C PRO A 88 7.10 -7.39 6.39
N VAL A 89 7.67 -7.05 5.24
CA VAL A 89 7.61 -7.88 4.05
C VAL A 89 8.72 -8.92 4.19
N GLU A 90 8.35 -10.19 4.24
CA GLU A 90 9.31 -11.28 4.09
C GLU A 90 9.83 -11.27 2.65
N ARG A 91 10.97 -10.59 2.44
CA ARG A 91 11.70 -10.72 1.19
C ARG A 91 12.29 -12.15 1.16
N PRO A 92 12.09 -12.93 0.09
CA PRO A 92 12.81 -14.18 -0.09
C PRO A 92 14.32 -13.93 0.04
N ALA A 93 15.04 -14.82 0.71
CA ALA A 93 16.48 -14.69 0.98
C ALA A 93 17.31 -14.42 -0.29
N GLU A 94 16.85 -14.92 -1.45
CA GLU A 94 17.46 -14.66 -2.78
C GLU A 94 17.57 -13.17 -3.14
N GLN A 95 16.71 -12.30 -2.61
CA GLN A 95 16.79 -10.85 -2.83
C GLN A 95 17.67 -10.13 -1.80
N ALA A 96 18.01 -10.76 -0.67
CA ALA A 96 18.87 -10.16 0.35
C ALA A 96 20.36 -10.21 -0.08
N GLU A 97 20.78 -11.30 -0.73
CA GLU A 97 22.15 -11.47 -1.21
C GLU A 97 22.53 -10.48 -2.33
N LEU A 98 21.57 -10.12 -3.18
CA LEU A 98 21.74 -9.15 -4.27
C LEU A 98 22.06 -7.72 -3.80
N PHE A 99 21.66 -7.35 -2.57
CA PHE A 99 21.95 -6.02 -1.99
C PHE A 99 23.05 -6.06 -0.92
N GLY A 100 23.40 -7.23 -0.38
CA GLY A 100 24.50 -7.41 0.57
C GLY A 100 25.90 -7.27 -0.06
N ALA A 101 26.03 -7.49 -1.38
CA ALA A 101 27.31 -7.45 -2.09
C ALA A 101 27.89 -6.03 -2.33
N ARG A 102 27.24 -4.96 -1.85
CA ARG A 102 27.77 -3.57 -1.96
C ARG A 102 28.24 -2.97 -0.63
N ALA A 103 28.35 -3.77 0.41
CA ALA A 103 28.91 -3.36 1.70
C ALA A 103 30.06 -4.29 2.10
N SER A 104 31.16 -4.24 1.34
CA SER A 104 32.48 -4.72 1.75
C SER A 104 33.55 -3.87 1.08
#